data_AF-A0AAD2FPY6-F1
#
_entry.id   AF-A0AAD2FPY6-F1
#
_cell.length_a   1.000
_cell.length_b   1.000
_cell.length_c   1.000
_cell.angle_alpha   90.00
_cell.angle_beta   90.00
_cell.angle_gamma   90.00
#
_symmetry.space_group_name_H-M   'P 1'
#
loop_
_entity.id
_entity.type
_entity.pdbx_description
1 polymer ?
#
loop_
_entity_poly.entity_id
_entity_poly.type
_entity_poly.pdbx_seq_one_letter_code
_entity_poly.pdbx_strand_id
1 'polypeptide(L)'
;MTISIDNTPSNVDTTEATSVSEATLSVENVGRFKKANKKLITWTFVDTMSNENKEPHTVTLEWNKRSGKMVINLDGALVCSYKHKGNDIISHKWQTSDGMQLVIVAARVTPNGVADNFQKYGLIVNGKEVPLVQPSEAGYEGQAVEAFSSSKTSSILQMLYPNGYEIDSKTEDLLFGEASASTMETERMLLV
;
A
#
# COMPACT_ATOMS: atom_id res chain seq x y z
N MET A 1 -55.38 19.85 -23.12
CA MET A 1 -54.49 19.59 -21.97
C MET A 1 -53.46 18.57 -22.41
N THR A 2 -52.25 19.03 -22.68
CA THR A 2 -51.10 18.20 -23.07
C THR A 2 -50.12 18.22 -21.91
N ILE A 3 -49.78 17.04 -21.39
CA ILE A 3 -48.85 16.87 -20.27
C ILE A 3 -47.50 16.53 -20.87
N SER A 4 -46.54 17.45 -20.79
CA SER A 4 -45.13 17.19 -21.11
C SER A 4 -44.47 16.52 -19.90
N ILE A 5 -43.87 15.36 -20.11
CA ILE A 5 -43.07 14.65 -19.09
C ILE A 5 -41.61 14.80 -19.52
N ASP A 6 -40.88 15.69 -18.86
CA ASP A 6 -39.42 15.78 -18.97
C ASP A 6 -38.81 14.63 -18.17
N ASN A 7 -38.34 13.61 -18.88
CA ASN A 7 -37.46 12.58 -18.33
C ASN A 7 -36.02 13.05 -18.48
N THR A 8 -35.51 13.77 -17.48
CA THR A 8 -34.08 14.03 -17.33
C THR A 8 -33.49 12.93 -16.44
N PRO A 9 -32.70 11.99 -16.97
CA PRO A 9 -31.94 11.10 -16.10
C PRO A 9 -30.76 11.87 -15.49
N SER A 10 -30.97 12.43 -14.31
CA SER A 10 -29.90 12.91 -13.42
C SER A 10 -29.37 11.75 -12.60
N ASN A 11 -28.41 10.99 -13.15
CA ASN A 11 -27.36 10.35 -12.34
C ASN A 11 -26.28 9.79 -13.27
N VAL A 12 -25.26 10.60 -13.56
CA VAL A 12 -23.97 10.08 -13.97
C VAL A 12 -23.02 10.44 -12.84
N ASP A 13 -23.05 9.61 -11.80
CA ASP A 13 -21.98 9.55 -10.82
C ASP A 13 -20.75 9.05 -11.58
N THR A 14 -20.02 10.00 -12.16
CA THR A 14 -18.79 9.73 -12.90
C THR A 14 -17.76 9.39 -11.84
N THR A 15 -17.68 8.11 -11.51
CA THR A 15 -16.58 7.56 -10.70
C THR A 15 -15.31 7.82 -11.50
N GLU A 16 -14.66 8.96 -11.27
CA GLU A 16 -13.41 9.31 -11.93
C GLU A 16 -12.42 8.20 -11.64
N ALA A 17 -12.10 7.43 -12.68
CA ALA A 17 -11.28 6.24 -12.56
C ALA A 17 -9.87 6.67 -12.17
N THR A 18 -9.58 6.65 -10.87
CA THR A 18 -8.26 6.95 -10.30
C THR A 18 -7.21 6.10 -11.00
N SER A 19 -6.32 6.72 -11.77
CA SER A 19 -5.30 6.01 -12.53
C SER A 19 -3.96 6.23 -11.84
N VAL A 20 -3.43 5.20 -11.20
CA VAL A 20 -2.08 5.22 -10.62
C VAL A 20 -1.16 4.58 -11.65
N SER A 21 -0.05 5.21 -11.98
CA SER A 21 0.93 4.60 -12.89
C SER A 21 1.62 3.40 -12.23
N GLU A 22 2.32 2.60 -13.02
CA GLU A 22 3.19 1.52 -12.54
C GLU A 22 4.07 1.98 -11.36
N ALA A 23 4.17 1.13 -10.33
CA ALA A 23 5.11 1.33 -9.24
C ALA A 23 6.37 0.51 -9.46
N THR A 24 7.50 1.09 -9.07
CA THR A 24 8.73 0.33 -8.87
C THR A 24 8.80 -0.13 -7.42
N LEU A 25 9.19 -1.38 -7.21
CA LEU A 25 9.42 -1.95 -5.89
C LEU A 25 10.91 -2.25 -5.72
N SER A 26 11.50 -1.75 -4.63
CA SER A 26 12.82 -2.17 -4.15
C SER A 26 12.71 -2.80 -2.74
N VAL A 27 13.46 -3.88 -2.51
CA VAL A 27 13.49 -4.57 -1.21
C VAL A 27 14.93 -4.81 -0.78
N GLU A 28 15.37 -4.07 0.24
CA GLU A 28 16.76 -4.10 0.70
C GLU A 28 16.87 -4.69 2.11
N ASN A 29 18.01 -5.32 2.41
CA ASN A 29 18.38 -5.65 3.78
C ASN A 29 19.11 -4.45 4.40
N VAL A 30 18.50 -3.80 5.40
CA VAL A 30 19.08 -2.61 6.03
C VAL A 30 19.52 -2.87 7.46
N GLY A 31 20.56 -2.18 7.93
CA GLY A 31 21.03 -2.23 9.31
C GLY A 31 22.53 -2.51 9.46
N ARG A 32 23.11 -1.98 10.54
CA ARG A 32 24.57 -1.92 10.81
C ARG A 32 25.32 -3.25 10.67
N PHE A 33 24.63 -4.38 10.84
CA PHE A 33 25.24 -5.71 10.84
C PHE A 33 24.74 -6.63 9.71
N LYS A 34 24.19 -6.10 8.60
CA LYS A 34 23.63 -6.89 7.48
C LYS A 34 22.71 -8.04 7.93
N LYS A 35 21.94 -7.84 9.00
CA LYS A 35 21.04 -8.88 9.50
C LYS A 35 19.81 -8.89 8.61
N ALA A 36 19.55 -10.01 7.94
CA ALA A 36 18.35 -10.31 7.14
C ALA A 36 17.00 -10.09 7.87
N ASN A 37 17.06 -9.71 9.15
CA ASN A 37 15.94 -9.43 10.02
C ASN A 37 15.38 -8.01 9.89
N LYS A 38 16.09 -7.08 9.23
CA LYS A 38 15.58 -5.72 9.02
C LYS A 38 15.55 -5.44 7.51
N LYS A 39 14.37 -5.08 7.02
CA LYS A 39 14.08 -4.82 5.61
C LYS A 39 13.69 -3.36 5.42
N LEU A 40 14.11 -2.79 4.30
CA LEU A 40 13.56 -1.55 3.77
C LEU A 40 12.82 -1.93 2.49
N ILE A 41 11.53 -1.68 2.46
CA ILE A 41 10.67 -1.88 1.30
C ILE A 41 10.32 -0.49 0.80
N THR A 42 10.60 -0.22 -0.47
CA THR A 42 10.36 1.09 -1.09
C THR A 42 9.47 0.90 -2.30
N TRP A 43 8.36 1.62 -2.34
CA TRP A 43 7.52 1.78 -3.51
C TRP A 43 7.66 3.19 -4.04
N THR A 44 7.87 3.33 -5.34
CA THR A 44 7.84 4.63 -6.01
C THR A 44 6.81 4.60 -7.13
N PHE A 45 5.85 5.51 -7.12
CA PHE A 45 4.73 5.60 -8.07
C PHE A 45 4.43 7.06 -8.41
N VAL A 46 3.71 7.29 -9.52
CA VAL A 46 3.20 8.62 -9.88
C VAL A 46 1.69 8.59 -9.77
N ASP A 47 1.13 9.51 -8.98
CA ASP A 47 -0.32 9.74 -9.00
C ASP A 47 -0.67 10.61 -10.21
N THR A 48 -1.48 10.07 -11.12
CA THR A 48 -1.86 10.80 -12.35
C THR A 48 -3.09 11.68 -12.17
N MET A 49 -3.73 11.65 -11.00
CA MET A 49 -4.93 12.45 -10.69
C MET A 49 -4.61 13.83 -10.12
N SER A 50 -3.45 14.01 -9.50
CA SER A 50 -3.04 15.34 -9.04
C SER A 50 -2.72 16.21 -10.26
N ASN A 51 -3.60 17.17 -10.55
CA ASN A 51 -3.44 18.14 -11.63
C ASN A 51 -2.22 19.06 -11.42
N GLU A 52 -1.62 19.04 -10.21
CA GLU A 52 -0.44 19.81 -9.85
C GLU A 52 0.73 18.85 -9.64
N ASN A 53 1.63 18.84 -10.62
CA ASN A 53 2.91 18.14 -10.65
C ASN A 53 2.86 16.60 -10.55
N LYS A 54 3.26 15.94 -11.65
CA LYS A 54 3.51 14.49 -11.75
C LYS A 54 4.78 14.08 -11.00
N GLU A 55 4.91 14.49 -9.75
CA GLU A 55 6.04 14.13 -8.92
C GLU A 55 5.89 12.68 -8.44
N PRO A 56 6.97 11.88 -8.48
CA PRO A 56 6.92 10.52 -7.99
C PRO A 56 6.84 10.52 -6.46
N HIS A 57 5.80 9.88 -5.93
CA HIS A 57 5.69 9.58 -4.51
C HIS A 57 6.54 8.38 -4.15
N THR A 58 7.18 8.43 -2.99
CA THR A 58 8.00 7.36 -2.43
C THR A 58 7.47 6.94 -1.07
N VAL A 59 6.91 5.74 -1.00
CA VAL A 59 6.50 5.11 0.25
C VAL A 59 7.60 4.16 0.71
N THR A 60 8.03 4.29 1.96
CA THR A 60 8.99 3.37 2.57
C THR A 60 8.39 2.68 3.77
N LEU A 61 8.62 1.36 3.87
CA LEU A 61 8.39 0.56 5.06
C LEU A 61 9.73 0.01 5.54
N GLU A 62 10.21 0.54 6.65
CA GLU A 62 11.29 -0.06 7.40
C GLU A 62 10.72 -1.07 8.39
N TRP A 63 11.06 -2.35 8.26
CA TRP A 63 10.51 -3.40 9.12
C TRP A 63 11.58 -4.30 9.73
N ASN A 64 11.63 -4.35 11.06
CA ASN A 64 12.43 -5.31 11.80
C ASN A 64 11.61 -6.56 12.14
N LYS A 65 11.75 -7.60 11.32
CA LYS A 65 11.08 -8.91 11.43
C LYS A 65 11.29 -9.60 12.78
N ARG A 66 12.39 -9.33 13.49
CA ARG A 66 12.66 -9.95 14.80
C ARG A 66 11.89 -9.25 15.92
N SER A 67 11.90 -7.92 15.92
CA SER A 67 11.27 -7.13 16.99
C SER A 67 9.84 -6.73 16.70
N GLY A 68 9.37 -6.87 15.45
CA GLY A 68 8.06 -6.37 15.01
C GLY A 68 7.99 -4.85 14.88
N LYS A 69 9.10 -4.12 15.15
CA LYS A 69 9.16 -2.67 14.98
C LYS A 69 9.07 -2.32 13.50
N MET A 70 8.26 -1.33 13.19
CA MET A 70 8.18 -0.78 11.84
C MET A 70 8.00 0.72 11.84
N VAL A 71 8.44 1.33 10.74
CA VAL A 71 8.38 2.75 10.47
C VAL A 71 7.92 2.92 9.02
N ILE A 72 6.91 3.75 8.80
CA ILE A 72 6.39 4.08 7.48
C ILE A 72 6.67 5.54 7.20
N ASN A 73 7.23 5.85 6.05
CA ASN A 73 7.38 7.23 5.57
C ASN A 73 6.77 7.38 4.18
N LEU A 74 6.23 8.56 3.90
CA LEU A 74 5.80 9.02 2.58
C LEU A 74 6.63 10.25 2.24
N ASP A 75 7.35 10.22 1.12
CA ASP A 75 8.18 11.33 0.64
C ASP A 75 9.18 11.85 1.69
N GLY A 76 9.69 10.92 2.51
CA GLY A 76 10.62 11.20 3.60
C GLY A 76 9.96 11.69 4.89
N ALA A 77 8.66 12.00 4.89
CA ALA A 77 7.91 12.37 6.08
C ALA A 77 7.40 11.14 6.84
N LEU A 78 7.57 11.13 8.17
CA LEU A 78 7.11 10.05 9.03
C LEU A 78 5.57 9.98 9.04
N VAL A 79 5.01 8.85 8.59
CA VAL A 79 3.56 8.57 8.65
C VAL A 79 3.24 7.88 9.97
N CYS A 80 3.93 6.78 10.27
CA CYS A 80 3.73 6.07 11.54
C CYS A 80 4.98 5.31 11.99
N SER A 81 5.04 5.03 13.30
CA SER A 81 6.07 4.18 13.89
C SER A 81 5.46 3.43 15.07
N TYR A 82 5.40 2.10 14.97
CA TYR A 82 4.93 1.27 16.06
C TYR A 82 5.54 -0.13 16.05
N LYS A 83 5.31 -0.86 17.13
CA LYS A 83 5.76 -2.24 17.29
C LYS A 83 4.56 -3.16 17.17
N HIS A 84 4.47 -3.89 16.05
CA HIS A 84 3.44 -4.88 15.87
C HIS A 84 3.68 -6.08 16.81
N LYS A 85 2.67 -6.44 17.61
CA LYS A 85 2.70 -7.61 18.49
C LYS A 85 1.88 -8.72 17.83
N GLY A 86 2.54 -9.81 17.45
CA GLY A 86 1.89 -10.91 16.75
C GLY A 86 1.95 -10.76 15.23
N ASN A 87 1.22 -11.65 14.56
CA ASN A 87 1.01 -11.89 13.13
C ASN A 87 2.18 -11.68 12.16
N ASP A 88 2.33 -12.67 11.27
CA ASP A 88 3.27 -12.62 10.16
C ASP A 88 2.86 -11.64 9.05
N ILE A 89 1.73 -10.95 9.19
CA ILE A 89 1.19 -10.01 8.19
C ILE A 89 0.93 -8.67 8.87
N ILE A 90 1.42 -7.61 8.24
CA ILE A 90 1.13 -6.21 8.57
C ILE A 90 0.17 -5.67 7.53
N SER A 91 -0.79 -4.87 7.99
CA SER A 91 -1.58 -3.98 7.15
C SER A 91 -1.64 -2.62 7.84
N HIS A 92 -1.44 -1.55 7.09
CA HIS A 92 -1.61 -0.19 7.59
C HIS A 92 -2.25 0.67 6.52
N LYS A 93 -3.38 1.29 6.89
CA LYS A 93 -4.15 2.21 6.06
C LYS A 93 -4.02 3.62 6.62
N TRP A 94 -3.87 4.61 5.74
CA TRP A 94 -3.94 6.02 6.10
C TRP A 94 -4.44 6.85 4.92
N GLN A 95 -4.77 8.10 5.19
CA GLN A 95 -5.13 9.10 4.19
C GLN A 95 -4.23 10.31 4.37
N THR A 96 -3.71 10.85 3.27
CA THR A 96 -2.90 12.08 3.24
C THR A 96 -3.80 13.32 3.27
N SER A 97 -3.21 14.48 3.51
CA SER A 97 -3.94 15.76 3.61
C SER A 97 -4.62 16.20 2.32
N ASP A 98 -4.10 15.78 1.17
CA ASP A 98 -4.67 15.99 -0.17
C ASP A 98 -5.75 14.95 -0.53
N GLY A 99 -6.04 14.01 0.36
CA GLY A 99 -7.11 13.03 0.21
C GLY A 99 -6.69 11.69 -0.39
N MET A 100 -5.44 11.51 -0.80
CA MET A 100 -4.93 10.22 -1.28
C MET A 100 -4.98 9.16 -0.17
N GLN A 101 -5.60 8.02 -0.47
CA GLN A 101 -5.73 6.89 0.46
C GLN A 101 -4.68 5.84 0.14
N LEU A 102 -3.91 5.42 1.13
CA LEU A 102 -2.88 4.40 0.97
C LEU A 102 -3.10 3.24 1.92
N VAL A 103 -2.79 2.04 1.44
CA VAL A 103 -2.70 0.84 2.26
C VAL A 103 -1.44 0.09 1.90
N ILE A 104 -0.60 -0.15 2.90
CA ILE A 104 0.49 -1.10 2.76
C ILE A 104 0.07 -2.45 3.35
N VAL A 105 0.47 -3.52 2.68
CA VAL A 105 0.32 -4.89 3.19
C VAL A 105 1.64 -5.61 3.04
N ALA A 106 2.14 -6.22 4.11
CA ALA A 106 3.44 -6.87 4.12
C ALA A 106 3.44 -8.19 4.90
N ALA A 107 3.93 -9.26 4.27
CA ALA A 107 4.10 -10.56 4.90
C ALA A 107 5.56 -10.83 5.28
N ARG A 108 5.79 -11.32 6.50
CA ARG A 108 7.10 -11.66 7.05
C ARG A 108 7.69 -12.88 6.35
N VAL A 109 6.83 -13.88 6.18
CA VAL A 109 7.12 -15.23 5.65
C VAL A 109 6.23 -15.47 4.44
N THR A 110 6.70 -16.27 3.48
CA THR A 110 5.85 -16.74 2.38
C THR A 110 4.84 -17.74 2.96
N PRO A 111 3.52 -17.58 2.77
CA PRO A 111 2.56 -18.61 3.15
C PRO A 111 2.82 -19.92 2.41
N ASN A 112 2.44 -21.06 3.00
CA ASN A 112 2.59 -22.35 2.33
C ASN A 112 1.56 -22.51 1.20
N GLY A 113 1.94 -23.14 0.08
CA GLY A 113 1.02 -23.48 -1.00
C GLY A 113 0.75 -22.36 -2.03
N VAL A 114 1.40 -21.20 -1.89
CA VAL A 114 1.34 -20.10 -2.86
C VAL A 114 2.29 -20.31 -4.06
N ALA A 115 2.26 -19.41 -5.04
CA ALA A 115 3.17 -19.44 -6.18
C ALA A 115 4.64 -19.20 -5.77
N ASP A 116 5.60 -19.73 -6.55
CA ASP A 116 7.04 -19.64 -6.23
C ASP A 116 7.55 -18.19 -6.22
N ASN A 117 6.93 -17.33 -7.01
CA ASN A 117 7.21 -15.89 -7.11
C ASN A 117 6.26 -15.03 -6.24
N PHE A 118 5.74 -15.57 -5.14
CA PHE A 118 4.76 -14.87 -4.30
C PHE A 118 5.25 -13.49 -3.82
N GLN A 119 4.50 -12.47 -4.19
CA GLN A 119 4.72 -11.08 -3.82
C GLN A 119 4.26 -10.83 -2.38
N LYS A 120 5.22 -10.69 -1.47
CA LYS A 120 4.96 -10.48 -0.03
C LYS A 120 4.53 -9.08 0.35
N TYR A 121 4.72 -8.11 -0.53
CA TYR A 121 4.56 -6.70 -0.24
C TYR A 121 3.65 -6.09 -1.29
N GLY A 122 2.53 -5.52 -0.83
CA GLY A 122 1.54 -4.86 -1.67
C GLY A 122 1.35 -3.43 -1.23
N LEU A 123 1.11 -2.57 -2.21
CA LEU A 123 0.67 -1.19 -2.02
C LEU A 123 -0.65 -1.01 -2.76
N ILE A 124 -1.62 -0.43 -2.07
CA ILE A 124 -2.89 0.00 -2.64
C ILE A 124 -2.93 1.52 -2.52
N VAL A 125 -3.27 2.19 -3.61
CA VAL A 125 -3.45 3.64 -3.68
C VAL A 125 -4.85 3.91 -4.22
N ASN A 126 -5.63 4.70 -3.49
CA ASN A 126 -7.01 5.06 -3.84
C ASN A 126 -7.86 3.83 -4.22
N GLY A 127 -7.72 2.76 -3.43
CA GLY A 127 -8.48 1.52 -3.61
C GLY A 127 -7.97 0.60 -4.72
N LYS A 128 -6.90 0.96 -5.44
CA LYS A 128 -6.33 0.15 -6.52
C LYS A 128 -4.98 -0.40 -6.13
N GLU A 129 -4.78 -1.69 -6.32
CA GLU A 129 -3.44 -2.30 -6.24
C GLU A 129 -2.54 -1.65 -7.28
N VAL A 130 -1.37 -1.17 -6.84
CA VAL A 130 -0.41 -0.58 -7.75
C VAL A 130 0.39 -1.70 -8.40
N PRO A 131 0.32 -1.88 -9.74
CA PRO A 131 1.05 -2.94 -10.41
C PRO A 131 2.56 -2.71 -10.21
N LEU A 132 3.25 -3.77 -9.81
CA LEU A 132 4.69 -3.71 -9.57
C LEU A 132 5.48 -4.12 -10.81
N VAL A 133 6.36 -3.23 -11.25
CA VAL A 133 7.44 -3.60 -12.16
C VAL A 133 8.61 -4.06 -11.30
N GLN A 134 8.90 -5.36 -11.30
CA GLN A 134 10.11 -5.85 -10.66
C GLN A 134 11.30 -5.48 -11.54
N PRO A 135 12.32 -4.77 -11.03
CA PRO A 135 13.56 -4.58 -11.77
C PRO A 135 14.19 -5.96 -11.99
N SER A 136 14.35 -6.39 -13.24
CA SER A 136 15.02 -7.66 -13.55
C SER A 136 16.46 -7.59 -13.03
N GLU A 137 16.75 -8.27 -11.93
CA GLU A 137 18.14 -8.46 -11.51
C GLU A 137 18.83 -9.36 -12.56
N ALA A 138 19.78 -8.77 -13.28
CA ALA A 138 20.66 -9.39 -14.29
C ALA A 138 20.06 -9.64 -15.69
N GLY A 139 20.40 -8.76 -16.64
CA GLY A 139 21.21 -9.08 -17.83
C GLY A 139 20.84 -10.24 -18.76
N TYR A 140 19.63 -10.81 -18.67
CA TYR A 140 19.14 -11.77 -19.65
C TYR A 140 18.07 -11.11 -20.50
N GLU A 141 18.36 -11.05 -21.81
CA GLU A 141 17.40 -10.64 -22.83
C GLU A 141 16.08 -11.40 -22.67
N GLY A 142 15.01 -10.63 -22.78
CA GLY A 142 13.60 -11.01 -22.88
C GLY A 142 13.29 -12.50 -22.87
N GLN A 143 12.78 -12.96 -21.73
CA GLN A 143 11.76 -13.99 -21.75
C GLN A 143 10.54 -13.42 -21.03
N ALA A 144 9.48 -13.14 -21.80
CA ALA A 144 8.17 -12.87 -21.24
C ALA A 144 7.87 -13.99 -20.25
N VAL A 145 7.58 -13.63 -18.99
CA VAL A 145 7.17 -14.60 -17.98
C VAL A 145 5.92 -15.25 -18.53
N GLU A 146 6.03 -16.49 -19.01
CA GLU A 146 4.87 -17.27 -19.41
C GLU A 146 3.90 -17.25 -18.23
N ALA A 147 2.64 -16.94 -18.52
CA ALA A 147 1.57 -16.98 -17.53
C ALA A 147 1.51 -18.40 -16.97
N PHE A 148 2.21 -18.64 -15.85
CA PHE A 148 2.16 -19.90 -15.16
C PHE A 148 0.71 -20.14 -14.78
N SER A 149 0.11 -21.17 -15.40
CA SER A 149 -1.25 -21.64 -15.18
C SER A 149 -1.44 -22.29 -13.80
N SER A 150 -0.70 -21.82 -12.78
CA SER A 150 -0.90 -22.28 -11.43
C SER A 150 -2.14 -21.58 -10.87
N SER A 151 -3.12 -22.36 -10.43
CA SER A 151 -4.29 -21.93 -9.64
C SER A 151 -3.91 -21.34 -8.27
N LYS A 152 -2.65 -20.94 -8.08
CA LYS A 152 -2.05 -20.54 -6.81
C LYS A 152 -1.96 -19.02 -6.77
N THR A 153 -2.25 -18.47 -5.60
CA THR A 153 -2.15 -17.04 -5.33
C THR A 153 -0.72 -16.55 -5.50
N SER A 154 -0.54 -15.45 -6.25
CA SER A 154 0.78 -14.88 -6.57
C SER A 154 1.13 -13.62 -5.77
N SER A 155 0.18 -13.04 -5.04
CA SER A 155 0.39 -11.82 -4.23
C SER A 155 -0.33 -11.89 -2.89
N ILE A 156 0.24 -11.23 -1.87
CA ILE A 156 -0.39 -11.06 -0.55
C ILE A 156 -1.74 -10.34 -0.66
N LEU A 157 -1.88 -9.43 -1.63
CA LEU A 157 -3.13 -8.71 -1.85
C LEU A 157 -4.19 -9.65 -2.43
N GLN A 158 -3.86 -10.47 -3.42
CA GLN A 158 -4.78 -11.50 -3.94
C GLN A 158 -5.18 -12.52 -2.86
N MET A 159 -4.28 -12.81 -1.91
CA MET A 159 -4.56 -13.73 -0.80
C MET A 159 -5.57 -13.15 0.20
N LEU A 160 -5.42 -11.87 0.55
CA LEU A 160 -6.25 -11.21 1.55
C LEU A 160 -7.53 -10.61 0.96
N TYR A 161 -7.48 -10.25 -0.32
CA TYR A 161 -8.54 -9.59 -1.07
C TYR A 161 -8.78 -10.31 -2.40
N PRO A 162 -9.25 -11.57 -2.39
CA PRO A 162 -9.43 -12.37 -3.60
C PRO A 162 -10.47 -11.78 -4.57
N ASN A 163 -11.37 -10.93 -4.06
CA ASN A 163 -12.39 -10.22 -4.85
C ASN A 163 -12.00 -8.78 -5.18
N GLY A 164 -10.75 -8.39 -4.92
CA GLY A 164 -10.30 -7.00 -4.99
C GLY A 164 -10.39 -6.28 -3.64
N TYR A 165 -9.65 -5.19 -3.52
CA TYR A 165 -9.68 -4.33 -2.35
C TYR A 165 -10.82 -3.32 -2.48
N GLU A 166 -11.78 -3.37 -1.58
CA GLU A 166 -12.83 -2.35 -1.49
C GLU A 166 -12.45 -1.34 -0.40
N ILE A 167 -12.51 -0.06 -0.75
CA ILE A 167 -12.42 1.02 0.23
C ILE A 167 -13.75 1.02 0.99
N ASP A 168 -13.88 0.12 1.95
CA ASP A 168 -15.04 0.15 2.81
C ASP A 168 -14.82 1.27 3.85
N SER A 169 -15.71 2.25 3.82
CA SER A 169 -15.72 3.37 4.76
C SER A 169 -16.16 2.94 6.17
N LYS A 170 -16.50 1.66 6.36
CA LYS A 170 -17.02 1.09 7.61
C LYS A 170 -16.16 0.00 8.27
N THR A 171 -15.05 -0.41 7.67
CA THR A 171 -14.25 -1.57 8.15
C THR A 171 -13.14 -1.19 9.13
N GLU A 172 -13.28 -0.06 9.85
CA GLU A 172 -12.29 0.36 10.85
C GLU A 172 -12.34 -0.48 12.15
N ASP A 173 -13.44 -1.18 12.43
CA ASP A 173 -13.65 -1.79 13.77
C ASP A 173 -13.37 -3.30 13.89
N LEU A 174 -13.15 -4.03 12.78
CA LEU A 174 -13.16 -5.51 12.84
C LEU A 174 -11.80 -6.21 12.75
N LEU A 175 -10.69 -5.51 12.46
CA LEU A 175 -9.38 -6.15 12.30
C LEU A 175 -8.28 -5.67 13.25
N PHE A 176 -8.50 -4.62 14.04
CA PHE A 176 -7.47 -4.11 14.95
C PHE A 176 -8.08 -3.73 16.30
N GLY A 177 -7.88 -4.60 17.30
CA GLY A 177 -8.04 -4.20 18.69
C GLY A 177 -7.18 -2.95 18.95
N GLU A 178 -7.86 -1.90 19.41
CA GLU A 178 -7.37 -0.57 19.79
C GLU A 178 -5.85 -0.49 20.04
N ALA A 179 -5.14 0.13 19.09
CA ALA A 179 -3.88 0.79 19.39
C ALA A 179 -4.14 2.29 19.34
N SER A 180 -4.60 2.82 20.48
CA SER A 180 -4.81 4.25 20.71
C SER A 180 -3.59 5.05 20.26
N ALA A 181 -3.80 5.97 19.32
CA ALA A 181 -2.83 6.99 18.96
C ALA A 181 -2.64 7.92 20.15
N SER A 182 -1.51 7.80 20.85
CA SER A 182 -1.03 8.82 21.78
C SER A 182 -0.36 9.92 20.97
N THR A 183 -1.16 10.88 20.50
CA THR A 183 -0.67 12.16 19.99
C THR A 183 0.04 12.88 21.13
N MET A 184 1.38 13.02 21.07
CA MET A 184 2.08 13.95 21.95
C MET A 184 1.84 15.37 21.46
N GLU A 185 0.94 16.09 22.13
CA GLU A 185 0.91 17.55 22.11
C GLU A 185 2.27 18.07 22.57
N THR A 186 3.01 18.71 21.66
CA THR A 186 4.15 19.54 22.02
C THR A 186 3.60 20.92 22.39
N GLU A 187 3.37 21.13 23.68
CA GLU A 187 2.99 22.44 24.21
C GLU A 187 4.04 23.50 23.86
N ARG A 188 3.53 24.59 23.30
CA ARG A 188 4.24 25.86 23.11
C ARG A 188 4.59 26.42 24.49
N MET A 189 5.88 26.52 24.80
CA MET A 189 6.36 27.45 25.82
C MET A 189 6.71 28.79 25.14
N LEU A 190 5.73 29.68 25.11
CA LEU A 190 5.95 31.12 25.06
C LEU A 190 6.40 31.56 26.45
N LEU A 191 7.60 32.12 26.57
CA LEU A 191 7.96 32.97 27.70
C LEU A 191 8.65 34.23 27.17
N VAL A 192 8.11 35.34 27.67
CA VAL A 192 8.39 36.75 27.42
C VAL A 192 9.85 37.10 27.68
#